data_AF-A0AAN7H980-F1
#
_entry.id   AF-A0AAN7H980-F1
#
_cell.length_a   1.000
_cell.length_b   1.000
_cell.length_c   1.000
_cell.angle_alpha   90.00
_cell.angle_beta   90.00
_cell.angle_gamma   90.00
#
_symmetry.space_group_name_H-M   'P 1'
#
loop_
_entity.id
_entity.type
_entity.pdbx_description
1 polymer ?
#
loop_
_entity_poly.entity_id
_entity_poly.type
_entity_poly.pdbx_seq_one_letter_code
_entity_poly.pdbx_strand_id
1 'polypeptide(L)'
;IPFEYFWITGLNGRHLCIVLPLLGPSVSRAACHYRKEPVVLKDICGQLVRSMYLMYSKGLCHGDFRPSNILFRTHSTIDDLTQEEMLQLELLPVKKCISDLSRPGHKRFILPSIVITDFGVAEQTTGIPPAYGAPEDFLCVGPLGYTTDIWSLAATMFAVVCGTEPFPVSLASGL
;
A
#
# COMPACT_ATOMS: atom_id res chain seq x y z
N ILE A 1 3.11 4.30 -14.02
CA ILE A 1 2.43 5.28 -14.90
C ILE A 1 1.07 4.66 -15.23
N PRO A 2 -0.05 5.40 -15.13
CA PRO A 2 -1.37 4.91 -15.52
C PRO A 2 -1.40 4.50 -17.00
N PHE A 3 -2.22 3.51 -17.34
CA PHE A 3 -2.41 3.08 -18.73
C PHE A 3 -3.15 4.14 -19.54
N GLU A 4 -4.15 4.77 -18.93
CA GLU A 4 -4.93 5.84 -19.53
C GLU A 4 -5.55 6.71 -18.44
N TYR A 5 -5.92 7.94 -18.79
CA TYR A 5 -6.82 8.75 -17.98
C TYR A 5 -7.84 9.43 -18.90
N PHE A 6 -9.08 9.51 -18.45
CA PHE A 6 -10.18 10.14 -19.21
C PHE A 6 -11.21 10.74 -18.26
N TRP A 7 -12.11 11.57 -18.80
CA TRP A 7 -13.17 12.21 -18.02
C TRP A 7 -14.53 11.59 -18.35
N ILE A 8 -15.32 11.27 -17.33
CA ILE A 8 -16.72 10.88 -17.47
C ILE A 8 -17.62 12.00 -16.93
N THR A 9 -18.62 12.40 -17.70
CA THR A 9 -19.63 13.36 -17.25
C THR A 9 -20.86 12.61 -16.74
N GLY A 10 -21.23 12.85 -15.49
CA GLY A 10 -22.45 12.32 -14.87
C GLY A 10 -23.35 13.43 -14.32
N LEU A 11 -24.44 13.04 -13.66
CA LEU A 11 -25.39 13.98 -13.04
C LEU A 11 -24.73 14.95 -12.05
N ASN A 12 -23.65 14.51 -11.40
CA ASN A 12 -22.93 15.28 -10.39
C ASN A 12 -21.71 16.03 -10.93
N GLY A 13 -21.53 16.09 -12.25
CA GLY A 13 -20.41 16.80 -12.90
C GLY A 13 -19.42 15.88 -13.59
N ARG A 14 -18.17 16.35 -13.73
CA ARG A 14 -17.09 15.61 -14.41
C ARG A 14 -16.21 14.88 -13.41
N HIS A 15 -15.96 13.61 -13.69
CA HIS A 15 -15.16 12.71 -12.88
C HIS A 15 -13.92 12.28 -13.65
N LEU A 16 -12.73 12.50 -13.08
CA LEU A 16 -11.47 12.00 -13.64
C LEU A 16 -11.36 10.51 -13.34
N CYS A 17 -11.22 9.70 -14.39
CA CYS A 17 -10.98 8.28 -14.30
C CYS A 17 -9.53 7.99 -14.68
N ILE A 18 -8.82 7.27 -13.81
CA ILE A 18 -7.43 6.88 -14.02
C ILE A 18 -7.39 5.35 -14.09
N VAL A 19 -6.92 4.82 -15.20
CA VAL A 19 -6.79 3.38 -15.44
C VAL A 19 -5.40 2.93 -15.00
N LEU A 20 -5.34 2.08 -13.99
CA LEU A 20 -4.10 1.55 -13.40
C LEU A 20 -4.01 0.04 -13.62
N PRO A 21 -2.79 -0.54 -13.59
CA PRO A 21 -2.62 -1.98 -13.56
C PRO A 21 -3.40 -2.62 -12.41
N LEU A 22 -3.98 -3.80 -12.65
CA LEU A 22 -4.63 -4.57 -11.60
C LEU A 22 -3.57 -5.05 -10.59
N LEU A 23 -3.65 -4.56 -9.37
CA LEU A 23 -2.77 -4.96 -8.28
C LEU A 23 -3.49 -5.89 -7.31
N GLY A 24 -2.69 -6.60 -6.53
CA GLY A 24 -3.14 -7.47 -5.46
C GLY A 24 -3.57 -6.70 -4.22
N PRO A 25 -3.86 -7.41 -3.12
CA PRO A 25 -4.16 -6.82 -1.83
C PRO A 25 -2.96 -6.05 -1.30
N SER A 26 -3.24 -5.16 -0.37
CA SER A 26 -2.24 -4.43 0.37
C SER A 26 -1.41 -5.35 1.27
N VAL A 27 -0.20 -4.93 1.57
CA VAL A 27 0.66 -5.59 2.56
C VAL A 27 -0.02 -5.62 3.92
N SER A 28 -0.80 -4.60 4.30
CA SER A 28 -1.59 -4.61 5.53
C SER A 28 -2.54 -5.80 5.63
N ARG A 29 -3.19 -6.18 4.52
CA ARG A 29 -4.12 -7.33 4.47
C ARG A 29 -3.39 -8.66 4.38
N ALA A 30 -2.19 -8.66 3.81
CA ALA A 30 -1.40 -9.86 3.58
C ALA A 30 -0.41 -10.22 4.70
N ALA A 31 -0.14 -9.29 5.61
CA ALA A 31 0.90 -9.45 6.64
C ALA A 31 0.75 -10.74 7.47
N CYS A 32 -0.49 -11.15 7.77
CA CYS A 32 -0.77 -12.38 8.50
C CYS A 32 -0.32 -13.66 7.77
N HIS A 33 -0.27 -13.65 6.43
CA HIS A 33 0.13 -14.79 5.63
C HIS A 33 1.65 -14.93 5.54
N TYR A 34 2.36 -13.82 5.35
CA TYR A 34 3.81 -13.83 5.18
C TYR A 34 4.61 -13.80 6.49
N ARG A 35 3.96 -13.63 7.65
CA ARG A 35 4.63 -13.55 8.96
C ARG A 35 5.57 -14.75 9.24
N LYS A 36 5.24 -15.94 8.72
CA LYS A 36 6.03 -17.16 8.90
C LYS A 36 7.06 -17.39 7.79
N GLU A 37 7.20 -16.45 6.85
CA GLU A 37 8.04 -16.56 5.66
C GLU A 37 9.17 -15.50 5.71
N PRO A 38 10.22 -15.72 6.52
CA PRO A 38 11.26 -14.71 6.76
C PRO A 38 12.02 -14.29 5.50
N VAL A 39 12.14 -15.19 4.52
CA VAL A 39 12.78 -14.90 3.23
C VAL A 39 11.94 -13.90 2.43
N VAL A 40 10.62 -14.10 2.38
CA VAL A 40 9.69 -13.20 1.68
C VAL A 40 9.62 -11.84 2.38
N LEU A 41 9.56 -11.82 3.71
CA LEU A 41 9.58 -10.57 4.49
C LEU A 41 10.86 -9.77 4.24
N LYS A 42 12.02 -10.45 4.23
CA LYS A 42 13.31 -9.80 3.93
C LYS A 42 13.32 -9.19 2.53
N ASP A 43 12.78 -9.90 1.54
CA ASP A 43 12.70 -9.38 0.17
C ASP A 43 11.75 -8.18 0.05
N ILE A 44 10.57 -8.25 0.68
CA ILE A 44 9.62 -7.13 0.77
C ILE A 44 10.30 -5.90 1.40
N CYS A 45 10.98 -6.07 2.54
CA CYS A 45 11.74 -4.97 3.17
C CYS A 45 12.80 -4.40 2.23
N GLY A 46 13.53 -5.24 1.50
CA GLY A 46 14.49 -4.79 0.50
C GLY A 46 13.84 -3.98 -0.63
N GLN A 47 12.65 -4.38 -1.10
CA GLN A 47 11.89 -3.63 -2.10
C GLN A 47 11.36 -2.29 -1.56
N LEU A 48 10.96 -2.22 -0.28
CA LEU A 48 10.53 -0.97 0.37
C LEU A 48 11.66 0.05 0.41
N VAL A 49 12.85 -0.36 0.86
CA VAL A 49 14.03 0.50 0.93
C VAL A 49 14.43 1.00 -0.47
N ARG A 50 14.43 0.11 -1.48
CA ARG A 50 14.74 0.50 -2.87
C ARG A 50 13.72 1.49 -3.42
N SER A 51 12.44 1.27 -3.16
CA SER A 51 11.37 2.18 -3.58
C SER A 51 11.53 3.56 -2.94
N MET A 52 11.84 3.60 -1.64
CA MET A 52 12.10 4.84 -0.92
C MET A 52 13.30 5.61 -1.49
N TYR A 53 14.42 4.91 -1.73
CA TYR A 53 15.59 5.50 -2.38
C TYR A 53 15.27 6.02 -3.79
N LEU A 54 14.45 5.30 -4.55
CA LEU A 54 14.05 5.77 -5.87
C LEU A 54 13.23 7.06 -5.78
N MET A 55 12.24 7.14 -4.87
CA MET A 55 11.45 8.36 -4.65
C MET A 55 12.35 9.53 -4.25
N TYR A 56 13.24 9.32 -3.29
CA TYR A 56 14.26 10.28 -2.89
C TYR A 56 15.07 10.81 -4.08
N SER A 57 15.60 9.90 -4.91
CA SER A 57 16.42 10.26 -6.07
C SER A 57 15.67 11.08 -7.12
N LYS A 58 14.34 11.08 -7.06
CA LYS A 58 13.44 11.86 -7.93
C LYS A 58 12.90 13.12 -7.26
N GLY A 59 13.32 13.41 -6.02
CA GLY A 59 12.80 14.53 -5.24
C GLY A 59 11.33 14.35 -4.82
N LEU A 60 10.84 13.11 -4.78
CA LEU A 60 9.48 12.78 -4.40
C LEU A 60 9.41 12.39 -2.93
N CYS A 61 8.46 12.98 -2.23
CA CYS A 61 8.02 12.54 -0.91
C CYS A 61 6.63 11.93 -1.07
N HIS A 62 6.36 10.81 -0.41
CA HIS A 62 5.08 10.14 -0.44
C HIS A 62 4.08 10.76 0.54
N GLY A 63 4.52 11.05 1.77
CA GLY A 63 3.70 11.70 2.80
C GLY A 63 2.62 10.80 3.46
N ASP A 64 2.45 9.57 2.99
CA ASP A 64 1.54 8.56 3.58
C ASP A 64 2.09 7.14 3.38
N PHE A 65 3.40 6.96 3.61
CA PHE A 65 4.09 5.70 3.34
C PHE A 65 3.71 4.63 4.38
N ARG A 66 2.84 3.69 4.01
CA ARG A 66 2.20 2.75 4.94
C ARG A 66 1.82 1.42 4.33
N PRO A 67 1.67 0.34 5.13
CA PRO A 67 1.29 -0.99 4.64
C PRO A 67 -0.01 -1.03 3.81
N SER A 68 -0.93 -0.09 3.99
CA SER A 68 -2.17 0.03 3.19
C SER A 68 -1.94 0.52 1.77
N ASN A 69 -0.93 1.36 1.56
CA ASN A 69 -0.62 2.01 0.29
C ASN A 69 0.45 1.24 -0.49
N ILE A 70 0.84 0.06 0.02
CA ILE A 70 1.78 -0.85 -0.61
C ILE A 70 0.99 -2.09 -1.03
N LEU A 71 0.89 -2.32 -2.34
CA LEU A 71 0.14 -3.44 -2.92
C LEU A 71 1.08 -4.48 -3.50
N PHE A 72 0.66 -5.74 -3.54
CA PHE A 72 1.40 -6.77 -4.29
C PHE A 72 1.12 -6.67 -5.79
N ARG A 73 2.10 -7.02 -6.61
CA ARG A 73 1.93 -7.21 -8.05
C ARG A 73 1.19 -8.51 -8.31
N THR A 74 0.35 -8.50 -9.34
CA THR A 74 -0.31 -9.70 -9.85
C THR A 74 0.48 -10.30 -11.02
N HIS A 75 0.33 -11.59 -11.26
CA HIS A 75 0.87 -12.26 -12.44
C HIS A 75 0.07 -11.83 -13.68
N SER A 76 0.75 -11.57 -14.80
CA SER A 76 0.13 -11.03 -16.03
C SER A 76 -1.00 -11.90 -16.61
N THR A 77 -1.00 -13.20 -16.31
CA THR A 77 -2.09 -14.11 -16.71
C THR A 77 -3.44 -13.76 -16.07
N ILE A 78 -3.47 -12.87 -15.08
CA ILE A 78 -4.72 -12.38 -14.50
C ILE A 78 -5.51 -11.53 -15.51
N ASP A 79 -4.81 -10.87 -16.44
CA ASP A 79 -5.40 -10.02 -17.47
C ASP A 79 -6.07 -10.86 -18.58
N ASP A 80 -5.68 -12.13 -18.70
CA ASP A 80 -6.24 -13.09 -19.67
C ASP A 80 -7.52 -13.77 -19.15
N LEU A 81 -7.91 -13.53 -17.89
CA LEU A 81 -9.08 -14.17 -17.29
C LEU A 81 -10.38 -13.52 -17.79
N THR A 82 -11.33 -14.37 -18.18
CA THR A 82 -12.70 -13.95 -18.43
C THR A 82 -13.39 -13.50 -17.14
N GLN A 83 -14.45 -12.71 -17.25
CA GLN A 83 -15.23 -12.26 -16.11
C GLN A 83 -15.78 -13.47 -15.30
N GLU A 84 -16.20 -14.53 -15.98
CA GLU A 84 -16.68 -15.77 -15.38
C GLU A 84 -15.59 -16.48 -14.59
N GLU A 85 -14.37 -16.59 -15.14
CA GLU A 85 -13.23 -17.18 -14.44
C GLU A 85 -12.81 -16.32 -13.24
N MET A 86 -12.80 -14.99 -13.38
CA MET A 86 -12.53 -14.09 -12.26
C MET A 86 -13.57 -14.23 -11.15
N LEU A 87 -14.84 -14.46 -11.49
CA LEU A 87 -15.91 -14.70 -10.52
C LEU A 87 -15.75 -16.06 -9.82
N GLN A 88 -15.43 -17.11 -10.58
CA GLN A 88 -15.16 -18.46 -10.04
C GLN A 88 -13.96 -18.49 -9.12
N LEU A 89 -12.92 -17.72 -9.44
CA LEU A 89 -11.72 -17.54 -8.62
C LEU A 89 -11.93 -16.53 -7.49
N GLU A 90 -13.12 -15.94 -7.38
CA GLU A 90 -13.50 -14.95 -6.37
C GLU A 90 -12.58 -13.72 -6.33
N LEU A 91 -12.01 -13.37 -7.50
CA LEU A 91 -11.12 -12.22 -7.68
C LEU A 91 -11.90 -10.90 -7.85
N LEU A 92 -13.18 -10.96 -8.20
CA LEU A 92 -14.06 -9.80 -8.30
C LEU A 92 -14.61 -9.41 -6.91
N PRO A 93 -14.80 -8.11 -6.63
CA PRO A 93 -15.40 -7.66 -5.38
C PRO A 93 -16.90 -7.98 -5.35
N VAL A 94 -17.27 -9.20 -4.93
CA VAL A 94 -18.66 -9.60 -4.70
C VAL A 94 -19.10 -9.09 -3.32
N LYS A 95 -19.39 -7.79 -3.19
CA LYS A 95 -19.98 -7.13 -1.99
C LYS A 95 -19.31 -7.37 -0.62
N LYS A 96 -18.21 -8.13 -0.53
CA LYS A 96 -17.45 -8.40 0.68
C LYS A 96 -15.95 -8.29 0.39
N CYS A 97 -15.25 -7.68 1.33
CA CYS A 97 -13.82 -7.42 1.31
C CYS A 97 -13.01 -8.65 0.87
N ILE A 98 -12.13 -8.49 -0.12
CA ILE A 98 -11.14 -9.48 -0.58
C ILE A 98 -10.05 -9.65 0.50
N SER A 99 -10.40 -10.18 1.68
CA SER A 99 -9.50 -10.23 2.85
C SER A 99 -8.81 -11.58 3.04
N ASP A 100 -9.14 -12.58 2.22
CA ASP A 100 -8.67 -13.93 2.46
C ASP A 100 -7.72 -14.43 1.37
N LEU A 101 -6.43 -14.10 1.54
CA LEU A 101 -5.33 -14.65 0.73
C LEU A 101 -5.08 -16.14 1.00
N SER A 102 -5.78 -16.78 1.96
CA SER A 102 -5.72 -18.24 2.11
C SER A 102 -6.46 -18.97 0.99
N ARG A 103 -7.28 -18.24 0.22
CA ARG A 103 -8.01 -18.80 -0.92
C ARG A 103 -7.04 -19.27 -2.02
N PRO A 104 -7.26 -20.46 -2.60
CA PRO A 104 -6.32 -21.08 -3.54
C PRO A 104 -6.00 -20.22 -4.77
N GLY A 105 -6.99 -19.47 -5.28
CA GLY A 105 -6.81 -18.61 -6.46
C GLY A 105 -5.79 -17.48 -6.22
N HIS A 106 -5.76 -16.90 -5.03
CA HIS A 106 -4.90 -15.77 -4.74
C HIS A 106 -3.41 -16.14 -4.72
N LYS A 107 -3.02 -17.28 -4.13
CA LYS A 107 -1.60 -17.70 -4.13
C LYS A 107 -1.03 -17.94 -5.54
N ARG A 108 -1.88 -18.24 -6.51
CA ARG A 108 -1.46 -18.47 -7.90
C ARG A 108 -1.09 -17.17 -8.63
N PHE A 109 -1.79 -16.08 -8.33
CA PHE A 109 -1.65 -14.83 -9.09
C PHE A 109 -0.93 -13.72 -8.32
N ILE A 110 -0.71 -13.86 -7.02
CA ILE A 110 -0.05 -12.83 -6.20
C ILE A 110 1.45 -13.09 -6.20
N LEU A 111 2.23 -12.13 -6.69
CA LEU A 111 3.68 -12.21 -6.68
C LEU A 111 4.24 -11.59 -5.39
N PRO A 112 5.38 -12.07 -4.87
CA PRO A 112 6.09 -11.44 -3.76
C PRO A 112 6.82 -10.16 -4.21
N SER A 113 6.24 -9.39 -5.12
CA SER A 113 6.73 -8.11 -5.61
C SER A 113 5.76 -7.02 -5.22
N ILE A 114 6.26 -5.91 -4.68
CA ILE A 114 5.43 -4.81 -4.20
C ILE A 114 5.40 -3.64 -5.17
N VAL A 115 4.36 -2.83 -5.05
CA VAL A 115 4.18 -1.57 -5.76
C VAL A 115 3.70 -0.53 -4.74
N ILE A 116 4.39 0.62 -4.69
CA ILE A 116 3.95 1.77 -3.90
C ILE A 116 2.86 2.50 -4.69
N THR A 117 1.75 2.81 -4.03
CA THR A 117 0.54 3.39 -4.61
C THR A 117 0.05 4.57 -3.79
N ASP A 118 -0.96 5.27 -4.30
CA ASP A 118 -1.62 6.38 -3.60
C ASP A 118 -0.69 7.56 -3.23
N PHE A 119 -0.18 8.21 -4.27
CA PHE A 119 0.61 9.45 -4.15
C PHE A 119 -0.27 10.69 -3.98
N GLY A 120 -1.52 10.55 -3.51
CA GLY A 120 -2.49 11.64 -3.41
C GLY A 120 -2.13 12.73 -2.39
N VAL A 121 -1.18 12.45 -1.49
CA VAL A 121 -0.76 13.33 -0.38
C VAL A 121 0.71 13.75 -0.50
N ALA A 122 1.30 13.63 -1.70
CA ALA A 122 2.72 13.93 -1.93
C ALA A 122 3.11 15.42 -1.70
N GLU A 123 2.15 16.32 -1.46
CA GLU A 123 2.41 17.73 -1.12
C GLU A 123 1.51 18.22 0.03
N GLN A 124 2.16 18.64 1.13
CA GLN A 124 1.78 19.70 2.07
C GLN A 124 0.87 19.46 3.29
N THR A 125 0.23 18.31 3.52
CA THR A 125 -0.35 18.01 4.85
C THR A 125 -0.37 16.50 5.14
N THR A 126 0.28 16.08 6.21
CA THR A 126 0.37 14.66 6.57
C THR A 126 -0.93 14.21 7.24
N GLY A 127 -1.87 13.71 6.43
CA GLY A 127 -2.98 12.86 6.89
C GLY A 127 -2.50 11.48 7.36
N ILE A 128 -1.20 11.33 7.62
CA ILE A 128 -0.57 10.10 8.05
C ILE A 128 -1.07 9.73 9.45
N PRO A 129 -1.54 8.51 9.66
CA PRO A 129 -1.95 8.05 10.98
C PRO A 129 -0.80 8.02 11.97
N PRO A 130 -1.07 8.32 13.26
CA PRO A 130 -0.06 8.42 14.32
C PRO A 130 0.91 7.25 14.42
N ALA A 131 0.45 6.04 14.13
CA ALA A 131 1.27 4.84 14.17
C ALA A 131 2.46 4.84 13.18
N TYR A 132 2.44 5.70 12.16
CA TYR A 132 3.43 5.72 11.08
C TYR A 132 4.01 7.11 10.80
N GLY A 133 3.44 8.17 11.39
CA GLY A 133 3.96 9.52 11.28
C GLY A 133 5.19 9.73 12.15
N ALA A 134 6.09 10.57 11.66
CA ALA A 134 7.24 11.04 12.40
C ALA A 134 6.79 12.01 13.50
N PRO A 135 7.52 12.14 14.62
CA PRO A 135 7.15 13.08 15.68
C PRO A 135 7.03 14.53 15.18
N GLU A 136 7.87 14.95 14.23
CA GLU A 136 7.78 16.27 13.59
C GLU A 136 6.46 16.52 12.84
N ASP A 137 5.81 15.47 12.30
CA ASP A 137 4.52 15.58 11.62
C ASP A 137 3.43 16.07 12.59
N PHE A 138 3.55 15.77 13.88
CA PHE A 138 2.58 16.11 14.92
C PHE A 138 2.99 17.32 15.75
N LEU A 139 4.29 17.55 15.89
CA LEU A 139 4.83 18.67 16.65
C LEU A 139 4.91 19.96 15.81
N CYS A 140 4.69 19.87 14.50
CA CYS A 140 4.85 20.98 13.55
C CYS A 140 6.28 21.58 13.62
N VAL A 141 7.28 20.75 13.90
CA VAL A 141 8.68 21.16 14.05
C VAL A 141 9.50 20.61 12.91
N GLY A 142 9.88 21.46 11.96
CA GLY A 142 10.78 21.11 10.85
C GLY A 142 10.05 20.90 9.52
N PRO A 143 10.81 20.74 8.42
CA PRO A 143 10.25 20.57 7.10
C PRO A 143 9.63 19.17 6.95
N LEU A 144 8.35 19.12 6.58
CA LEU A 144 7.73 17.90 6.07
C LEU A 144 8.43 17.53 4.76
N GLY A 145 8.87 16.28 4.63
CA GLY A 145 9.62 15.85 3.47
C GLY A 145 10.26 14.48 3.65
N TYR A 146 11.36 14.24 2.94
CA TYR A 146 11.96 12.91 2.86
C TYR A 146 12.33 12.28 4.22
N THR A 147 12.67 13.10 5.23
CA THR A 147 13.00 12.59 6.56
C THR A 147 11.80 11.96 7.26
N THR A 148 10.60 12.49 7.05
CA THR A 148 9.37 11.95 7.64
C THR A 148 8.98 10.65 6.97
N ASP A 149 9.15 10.56 5.64
CA ASP A 149 8.99 9.30 4.89
C ASP A 149 9.96 8.19 5.35
N ILE A 150 11.19 8.54 5.77
CA ILE A 150 12.15 7.56 6.30
C ILE A 150 11.69 7.01 7.65
N TRP A 151 11.08 7.84 8.50
CA TRP A 151 10.42 7.36 9.70
C TRP A 151 9.26 6.42 9.36
N SER A 152 8.39 6.84 8.43
CA SER A 152 7.25 6.03 7.98
C SER A 152 7.68 4.70 7.35
N LEU A 153 8.82 4.67 6.65
CA LEU A 153 9.45 3.44 6.16
C LEU A 153 9.80 2.50 7.32
N ALA A 154 10.45 3.00 8.37
CA ALA A 154 10.82 2.18 9.53
C ALA A 154 9.57 1.64 10.25
N ALA A 155 8.58 2.50 10.49
CA ALA A 155 7.30 2.10 11.09
C ALA A 155 6.56 1.07 10.22
N THR A 156 6.57 1.25 8.91
CA THR A 156 6.01 0.31 7.94
C THR A 156 6.73 -1.02 7.99
N MET A 157 8.05 -1.05 7.91
CA MET A 157 8.84 -2.29 7.98
C MET A 157 8.59 -3.06 9.27
N PHE A 158 8.52 -2.36 10.42
CA PHE A 158 8.14 -2.97 11.69
C PHE A 158 6.75 -3.60 11.58
N ALA A 159 5.76 -2.88 11.06
CA ALA A 159 4.41 -3.38 10.91
C ALA A 159 4.32 -4.59 9.97
N VAL A 160 5.10 -4.62 8.88
CA VAL A 160 5.17 -5.76 7.96
C VAL A 160 5.74 -7.00 8.65
N VAL A 161 6.83 -6.85 9.42
CA VAL A 161 7.53 -7.97 10.04
C VAL A 161 6.79 -8.47 11.29
N CYS A 162 6.36 -7.56 12.15
CA CYS A 162 5.70 -7.89 13.42
C CYS A 162 4.20 -8.18 13.21
N GLY A 163 3.59 -7.66 12.15
CA GLY A 163 2.16 -7.73 11.87
C GLY A 163 1.31 -6.98 12.92
N THR A 164 1.87 -5.92 13.50
CA THR A 164 1.23 -4.98 14.43
C THR A 164 1.84 -3.61 14.24
N GLU A 165 1.07 -2.56 14.54
CA GLU A 165 1.56 -1.20 14.52
C GLU A 165 2.68 -0.99 15.56
N PRO A 166 3.71 -0.19 15.26
CA PRO A 166 4.78 0.10 16.21
C PRO A 166 4.32 1.00 17.37
N PHE A 167 3.38 1.91 17.11
CA PHE A 167 2.83 2.85 18.10
C PHE A 167 1.30 2.74 18.15
N PRO A 168 0.75 1.73 18.86
CA PRO A 168 -0.70 1.57 18.96
C PRO A 168 -1.33 2.70 19.78
N VAL A 169 -2.40 3.30 19.25
CA VAL A 169 -3.10 4.45 19.85
C VAL A 169 -3.66 4.13 21.26
N SER A 170 -3.87 2.86 21.61
CA SER A 170 -4.35 2.44 22.93
C SER A 170 -3.39 2.70 24.10
N LEU A 171 -2.14 3.06 23.84
CA LEU A 171 -1.18 3.47 24.88
C LEU A 171 -1.24 4.96 25.21
N ALA A 172 -1.99 5.77 24.45
CA ALA A 172 -2.13 7.20 24.67
C ALA A 172 -3.30 7.59 25.60
N SER A 173 -4.18 6.65 25.96
CA SER A 173 -5.31 6.89 26.87
C SER A 173 -4.96 6.76 28.37
N GLY A 174 -3.67 6.83 28.72
CA GLY A 174 -3.16 6.67 30.07
C GLY A 174 -2.32 7.83 30.61
N LEU A 175 -2.34 9.00 29.96
CA LEU A 175 -1.74 10.24 30.45
C LEU A 175 -2.81 11.31 30.69
#